data_AF-A0A511XKV6-F1
#
_entry.id   AF-A0A511XKV6-F1
#
_cell.length_a   1.000
_cell.length_b   1.000
_cell.length_c   1.000
_cell.angle_alpha   90.00
_cell.angle_beta   90.00
_cell.angle_gamma   90.00
#
_symmetry.space_group_name_H-M   'P 1'
#
loop_
_entity.id
_entity.type
_entity.pdbx_description
1 polymer ?
#
loop_
_entity_poly.entity_id
_entity_poly.type
_entity_poly.pdbx_seq_one_letter_code
_entity_poly.pdbx_strand_id
1 'polypeptide(L)'
;MTTKKLYIPENFDVSSVPGRRFLRVAPAAVRGVVFSLVETLKEARETTFRSGSRILCTKEIARMISEDESELERLLPEAIEWGFAARDDDGALYSPELVAREIRRQERAERRAAREAHEREFLRMVEGGKADPTGTLHQVTSPRNGALGGRPRKGETAEMARVRRERELHDATQQRSIPLMRSISGGETSETGNLNRFSKQVLVSGVSDEKPVSGFSLELEEKRDIDNSCSNPRETPETETAKTPVDPETLNSLVREIISITGFGEVQGPYVVSMSRRWLSEGYDPAIIRELIRKRASDMASRGEKPGHMGAFKGAVEDGMRDQDALLAASEAATGGPELPEHIRAADEAYDLAACESAKLSRDCGGWGAMKKRWPDRARELGLPAECEITREAYRAAYEPDRRVA
;
A
#
# COMPACT_ATOMS: atom_id res chain seq x y z
N MET A 1 15.15 22.26 -1.06
CA MET A 1 15.92 21.81 -2.24
C MET A 1 15.15 22.21 -3.48
N THR A 2 15.62 23.19 -4.24
CA THR A 2 15.04 23.59 -5.52
C THR A 2 15.18 22.43 -6.47
N THR A 3 14.07 21.78 -6.84
CA THR A 3 14.04 20.75 -7.87
C THR A 3 14.48 21.40 -9.18
N LYS A 4 15.75 21.16 -9.57
CA LYS A 4 16.25 21.54 -10.88
C LYS A 4 15.37 20.86 -11.92
N LYS A 5 14.55 21.63 -12.64
CA LYS A 5 13.79 21.11 -13.76
C LYS A 5 14.80 20.72 -14.83
N LEU A 6 14.84 19.44 -15.15
CA LEU A 6 15.64 18.93 -16.25
C LEU A 6 15.06 19.41 -17.57
N TYR A 7 15.94 19.61 -18.55
CA TYR A 7 15.55 20.07 -19.86
C TYR A 7 14.76 18.99 -20.61
N ILE A 8 13.65 19.40 -21.23
CA ILE A 8 12.78 18.59 -22.08
C ILE A 8 12.61 19.36 -23.39
N PRO A 9 12.97 18.78 -24.55
CA PRO A 9 12.75 19.41 -25.85
C PRO A 9 11.25 19.65 -26.13
N GLU A 10 10.90 20.78 -26.76
CA GLU A 10 9.49 21.19 -26.93
C GLU A 10 8.66 20.21 -27.78
N ASN A 11 9.26 19.61 -28.81
CA ASN A 11 8.60 18.70 -29.74
C ASN A 11 8.93 17.22 -29.50
N PHE A 12 9.25 16.84 -28.26
CA PHE A 12 9.65 15.48 -27.95
C PHE A 12 8.46 14.49 -27.95
N ASP A 13 8.46 13.54 -28.88
CA ASP A 13 7.48 12.45 -28.92
C ASP A 13 7.97 11.22 -28.15
N VAL A 14 7.34 10.95 -27.00
CA VAL A 14 7.63 9.79 -26.13
C VAL A 14 7.37 8.46 -26.85
N SER A 15 6.46 8.42 -27.83
CA SER A 15 6.09 7.19 -28.53
C SER A 15 7.13 6.75 -29.57
N SER A 16 7.95 7.69 -30.05
CA SER A 16 9.04 7.43 -30.99
C SER A 16 10.29 6.82 -30.34
N VAL A 17 10.36 6.80 -29.00
CA VAL A 17 11.53 6.33 -28.26
C VAL A 17 11.68 4.81 -28.36
N PRO A 18 12.77 4.29 -28.94
CA PRO A 18 12.99 2.85 -29.03
C PRO A 18 13.19 2.24 -27.65
N GLY A 19 12.62 1.06 -27.43
CA GLY A 19 12.89 0.29 -26.22
C GLY A 19 14.35 -0.15 -26.17
N ARG A 20 15.01 -0.04 -25.01
CA ARG A 20 16.44 -0.38 -24.83
C ARG A 20 16.83 -1.80 -25.26
N ARG A 21 15.87 -2.74 -25.31
CA ARG A 21 16.07 -4.09 -25.86
C ARG A 21 16.51 -4.09 -27.33
N PHE A 22 16.08 -3.10 -28.11
CA PHE A 22 16.42 -2.97 -29.54
C PHE A 22 17.87 -2.54 -29.74
N LEU A 23 18.53 -2.02 -28.71
CA LEU A 23 19.96 -1.71 -28.75
C LEU A 23 20.79 -2.97 -29.05
N ARG A 24 20.29 -4.17 -28.72
CA ARG A 24 20.96 -5.44 -29.03
C ARG A 24 21.14 -5.68 -30.53
N VAL A 25 20.30 -5.07 -31.38
CA VAL A 25 20.39 -5.18 -32.84
C VAL A 25 21.51 -4.30 -33.41
N ALA A 26 21.87 -3.22 -32.72
CA ALA A 26 22.92 -2.33 -33.16
C ALA A 26 24.32 -2.99 -33.06
N PRO A 27 25.28 -2.58 -33.92
CA PRO A 27 26.68 -3.02 -33.85
C PRO A 27 27.29 -2.78 -32.46
N ALA A 28 28.21 -3.64 -32.03
CA ALA A 28 28.81 -3.58 -30.69
C ALA A 28 29.43 -2.21 -30.37
N ALA A 29 30.05 -1.57 -31.36
CA ALA A 29 30.63 -0.24 -31.23
C ALA A 29 29.58 0.85 -30.93
N VAL A 30 28.47 0.88 -31.68
CA VAL A 30 27.34 1.80 -31.44
C VAL A 30 26.74 1.56 -30.06
N ARG A 31 26.59 0.29 -29.66
CA ARG A 31 26.10 -0.06 -28.32
C ARG A 31 27.00 0.53 -27.23
N GLY A 32 28.32 0.35 -27.35
CA GLY A 32 29.30 0.90 -26.42
C GLY A 32 29.11 2.40 -26.22
N VAL A 33 29.15 3.16 -27.32
CA VAL A 33 28.96 4.62 -27.29
C VAL A 33 27.62 5.02 -26.66
N VAL A 34 26.52 4.36 -27.02
CA VAL A 34 25.20 4.64 -26.43
C VAL A 34 25.18 4.36 -24.92
N PHE A 35 25.80 3.27 -24.46
CA PHE A 35 25.90 2.98 -23.04
C PHE A 35 26.73 4.05 -22.32
N SER A 36 27.90 4.43 -22.85
CA SER A 36 28.76 5.46 -22.28
C SER A 36 28.02 6.80 -22.19
N LEU A 37 27.34 7.24 -23.26
CA LEU A 37 26.52 8.46 -23.26
C LEU A 37 25.42 8.44 -22.19
N VAL A 38 24.68 7.34 -22.09
CA VAL A 38 23.56 7.22 -21.16
C VAL A 38 24.04 7.14 -19.71
N GLU A 39 25.10 6.38 -19.42
CA GLU A 39 25.64 6.27 -18.06
C GLU A 39 26.21 7.61 -17.59
N THR A 40 26.99 8.32 -18.42
CA THR A 40 27.51 9.65 -18.06
C THR A 40 26.38 10.65 -17.76
N LEU A 41 25.31 10.66 -18.55
CA LEU A 41 24.15 11.51 -18.28
C LEU A 41 23.42 11.14 -16.98
N LYS A 42 23.30 9.84 -16.67
CA LYS A 42 22.73 9.39 -15.39
C LYS A 42 23.59 9.82 -14.20
N GLU A 43 24.90 9.67 -14.30
CA GLU A 43 25.85 10.08 -13.27
C GLU A 43 25.77 11.59 -13.02
N ALA A 44 25.72 12.39 -14.09
CA ALA A 44 25.53 13.84 -14.02
C ALA A 44 24.12 14.25 -13.54
N ARG A 45 23.16 13.30 -13.50
CA ARG A 45 21.73 13.53 -13.25
C ARG A 45 21.12 14.53 -14.24
N GLU A 46 21.58 14.49 -15.49
CA GLU A 46 21.11 15.35 -16.59
C GLU A 46 20.47 14.52 -17.71
N THR A 47 19.66 15.15 -18.54
CA THR A 47 19.09 14.53 -19.76
C THR A 47 19.85 14.92 -21.03
N THR A 48 20.61 16.03 -20.97
CA THR A 48 21.27 16.67 -22.10
C THR A 48 22.73 16.98 -21.81
N PHE A 49 23.58 16.92 -22.83
CA PHE A 49 24.98 17.35 -22.77
C PHE A 49 25.10 18.87 -22.85
N ARG A 50 24.75 19.54 -21.74
CA ARG A 50 24.86 20.99 -21.58
C ARG A 50 25.48 21.33 -20.23
N SER A 51 26.23 22.41 -20.18
CA SER A 51 26.71 23.03 -18.95
C SER A 51 26.09 24.42 -18.82
N GLY A 52 25.00 24.52 -18.06
CA GLY A 52 24.18 25.73 -18.02
C GLY A 52 23.60 26.05 -19.40
N SER A 53 23.92 27.23 -19.94
CA SER A 53 23.54 27.65 -21.30
C SER A 53 24.49 27.15 -22.39
N ARG A 54 25.64 26.57 -22.04
CA ARG A 54 26.65 26.14 -23.01
C ARG A 54 26.37 24.72 -23.50
N ILE A 55 26.29 24.56 -24.81
CA ILE A 55 26.20 23.27 -25.48
C ILE A 55 27.60 22.66 -25.57
N LEU A 56 27.74 21.40 -25.18
CA LEU A 56 29.01 20.69 -25.27
C LEU A 56 29.24 20.21 -26.71
N CYS A 57 30.44 20.46 -27.25
CA CYS A 57 30.79 19.96 -28.58
C CYS A 57 31.18 18.47 -28.54
N THR A 58 31.24 17.80 -29.70
CA THR A 58 31.55 16.36 -29.78
C THR A 58 32.84 16.00 -29.06
N LYS A 59 33.88 16.83 -29.17
CA LYS A 59 35.15 16.68 -28.44
C LYS A 59 35.00 16.71 -26.92
N GLU A 60 34.18 17.62 -26.41
CA GLU A 60 33.92 17.74 -24.97
C GLU A 60 33.09 16.56 -24.47
N ILE A 61 32.11 16.13 -25.27
CA ILE A 61 31.29 14.94 -24.99
C ILE A 61 32.19 13.70 -24.95
N ALA A 62 33.04 13.48 -25.97
CA ALA A 62 33.98 12.36 -26.05
C ALA A 62 34.86 12.27 -24.80
N ARG A 63 35.44 13.39 -24.37
CA ARG A 63 36.22 13.47 -23.12
C ARG A 63 35.40 13.11 -21.89
N MET A 64 34.15 13.55 -21.83
CA MET A 64 33.28 13.30 -20.67
C MET A 64 32.84 11.84 -20.57
N ILE A 65 32.61 11.19 -21.71
CA ILE A 65 32.27 9.75 -21.78
C ILE A 65 33.49 8.84 -21.82
N SER A 66 34.70 9.41 -21.83
CA SER A 66 35.98 8.68 -21.95
C SER A 66 36.13 7.83 -23.22
N GLU A 67 35.55 8.30 -24.34
CA GLU A 67 35.67 7.67 -25.66
C GLU A 67 36.57 8.52 -26.58
N ASP A 68 37.05 7.94 -27.67
CA ASP A 68 37.82 8.67 -28.67
C ASP A 68 36.92 9.64 -29.48
N GLU A 69 37.44 10.83 -29.78
CA GLU A 69 36.72 11.86 -30.54
C GLU A 69 36.32 11.36 -31.93
N SER A 70 37.22 10.65 -32.61
CA SER A 70 36.99 10.14 -33.96
C SER A 70 36.00 8.98 -33.98
N GLU A 71 36.01 8.14 -32.94
CA GLU A 71 35.04 7.05 -32.80
C GLU A 71 33.64 7.60 -32.52
N LEU A 72 33.53 8.60 -31.64
CA LEU A 72 32.25 9.25 -31.36
C LEU A 72 31.70 9.95 -32.61
N GLU A 73 32.52 10.70 -33.35
CA GLU A 73 32.08 11.36 -34.59
C GLU A 73 31.58 10.37 -35.64
N ARG A 74 32.21 9.20 -35.74
CA ARG A 74 31.81 8.14 -36.67
C ARG A 74 30.51 7.43 -36.25
N LEU A 75 30.34 7.16 -34.95
CA LEU A 75 29.26 6.30 -34.44
C LEU A 75 28.03 7.07 -33.99
N LEU A 76 28.16 8.36 -33.68
CA LEU A 76 27.06 9.20 -33.22
C LEU A 76 25.93 9.33 -34.26
N PRO A 77 26.18 9.50 -35.57
CA PRO A 77 25.12 9.51 -36.57
C PRO A 77 24.31 8.22 -36.56
N GLU A 78 24.96 7.06 -36.48
CA GLU A 78 24.28 5.77 -36.36
C GLU A 78 23.43 5.73 -35.07
N ALA A 79 23.98 6.14 -33.92
CA ALA A 79 23.22 6.18 -32.67
C ALA A 79 21.97 7.07 -32.74
N ILE A 80 22.03 8.16 -33.53
CA ILE A 80 20.89 9.04 -33.81
C ILE A 80 19.87 8.37 -34.72
N GLU A 81 20.32 7.73 -35.80
CA GLU A 81 19.44 6.98 -36.72
C GLU A 81 18.69 5.85 -36.02
N TRP A 82 19.36 5.14 -35.10
CA TRP A 82 18.73 4.12 -34.26
C TRP A 82 17.78 4.70 -33.20
N GLY A 83 17.76 6.02 -32.99
CA GLY A 83 16.90 6.72 -32.04
C GLY A 83 17.37 6.65 -30.57
N PHE A 84 18.61 6.24 -30.31
CA PHE A 84 19.16 6.16 -28.95
C PHE A 84 19.83 7.46 -28.49
N ALA A 85 20.12 8.36 -29.42
CA ALA A 85 20.56 9.73 -29.18
C ALA A 85 19.79 10.68 -30.09
N ALA A 86 19.67 11.94 -29.71
CA ALA A 86 19.04 12.95 -30.56
C ALA A 86 19.64 14.33 -30.26
N ARG A 87 19.45 15.28 -31.17
CA ARG A 87 19.83 16.69 -30.98
C ARG A 87 18.58 17.53 -30.80
N ASP A 88 18.61 18.45 -29.86
CA ASP A 88 17.54 19.41 -29.65
C ASP A 88 17.62 20.57 -30.66
N ASP A 89 16.70 21.53 -30.54
CA ASP A 89 16.56 22.65 -31.48
C ASP A 89 17.81 23.57 -31.50
N ASP A 90 18.56 23.67 -30.41
CA ASP A 90 19.84 24.41 -30.40
C ASP A 90 21.04 23.52 -30.80
N GLY A 91 20.81 22.23 -31.07
CA GLY A 91 21.81 21.28 -31.51
C GLY A 91 22.54 20.52 -30.40
N ALA A 92 22.10 20.64 -29.13
CA ALA A 92 22.69 19.89 -28.03
C ALA A 92 22.28 18.43 -28.04
N LEU A 93 23.23 17.55 -27.73
CA LEU A 93 22.97 16.12 -27.69
C LEU A 93 22.20 15.75 -26.42
N TYR A 94 21.18 14.91 -26.55
CA TYR A 94 20.42 14.38 -25.44
C TYR A 94 20.10 12.91 -25.61
N SER A 95 19.72 12.25 -24.51
CA SER A 95 19.23 10.88 -24.52
C SER A 95 17.70 10.85 -24.51
N PRO A 96 17.04 10.42 -25.61
CA PRO A 96 15.58 10.24 -25.65
C PRO A 96 15.04 9.35 -24.52
N GLU A 97 15.78 8.31 -24.13
CA GLU A 97 15.39 7.41 -23.03
C GLU A 97 15.26 8.16 -21.70
N LEU A 98 16.24 9.01 -21.38
CA LEU A 98 16.26 9.75 -20.12
C LEU A 98 15.20 10.86 -20.11
N VAL A 99 14.99 11.56 -21.22
CA VAL A 99 13.91 12.54 -21.38
C VAL A 99 12.55 11.88 -21.17
N ALA A 100 12.28 10.75 -21.83
CA ALA A 100 11.03 10.01 -21.64
C ALA A 100 10.83 9.53 -20.20
N ARG A 101 11.91 9.09 -19.53
CA ARG A 101 11.87 8.70 -18.12
C ARG A 101 11.52 9.89 -17.21
N GLU A 102 12.07 11.06 -17.49
CA GLU A 102 11.81 12.28 -16.72
C GLU A 102 10.39 12.80 -16.93
N ILE A 103 9.86 12.79 -18.16
CA ILE A 103 8.44 13.11 -18.43
C ILE A 103 7.53 12.19 -17.60
N ARG A 104 7.78 10.87 -17.64
CA ARG A 104 7.01 9.90 -16.83
C ARG A 104 7.19 10.12 -15.32
N ARG A 105 8.32 10.68 -14.88
CA ARG A 105 8.54 11.03 -13.47
C ARG A 105 7.72 12.26 -13.08
N GLN A 106 7.69 13.28 -13.92
CA GLN A 106 6.90 14.50 -13.75
C GLN A 106 5.41 14.17 -13.73
N GLU A 107 4.90 13.40 -14.69
CA GLU A 107 3.50 12.96 -14.69
C GLU A 107 3.12 12.16 -13.43
N ARG A 108 4.03 11.32 -12.92
CA ARG A 108 3.80 10.59 -11.66
C ARG A 108 3.83 11.51 -10.45
N ALA A 109 4.65 12.56 -10.46
CA ALA A 109 4.67 13.57 -9.40
C ALA A 109 3.37 14.40 -9.43
N GLU A 110 2.91 14.83 -10.61
CA GLU A 110 1.64 15.53 -10.80
C GLU A 110 0.45 14.67 -10.38
N ARG A 111 0.42 13.40 -10.77
CA ARG A 111 -0.61 12.45 -10.32
C ARG A 111 -0.61 12.26 -8.80
N ARG A 112 0.55 12.30 -8.14
CA ARG A 112 0.64 12.27 -6.67
C ARG A 112 0.15 13.56 -6.04
N ALA A 113 0.60 14.72 -6.55
CA ALA A 113 0.14 16.02 -6.07
C ALA A 113 -1.37 16.20 -6.23
N ALA A 114 -1.96 15.73 -7.33
CA ALA A 114 -3.40 15.75 -7.55
C ALA A 114 -4.15 14.86 -6.54
N ARG A 115 -3.61 13.68 -6.20
CA ARG A 115 -4.17 12.81 -5.16
C ARG A 115 -4.10 13.48 -3.78
N GLU A 116 -2.97 14.08 -3.43
CA GLU A 116 -2.80 14.80 -2.16
C GLU A 116 -3.69 16.04 -2.07
N ALA A 117 -3.91 16.76 -3.19
CA ALA A 117 -4.84 17.87 -3.24
C ALA A 117 -6.28 17.39 -3.02
N HIS A 118 -6.66 16.30 -3.68
CA HIS A 118 -7.98 15.69 -3.52
C HIS A 118 -8.20 15.14 -2.10
N GLU A 119 -7.16 14.60 -1.46
CA GLU A 119 -7.21 14.18 -0.05
C GLU A 119 -7.38 15.39 0.89
N ARG A 120 -6.68 16.49 0.64
CA ARG A 120 -6.86 17.75 1.38
C ARG A 120 -8.25 18.34 1.23
N GLU A 121 -8.82 18.29 0.04
CA GLU A 121 -10.21 18.72 -0.20
C GLU A 121 -11.21 17.85 0.56
N PHE A 122 -10.97 16.54 0.64
CA PHE A 122 -11.80 15.63 1.42
C PHE A 122 -11.73 15.92 2.92
N LEU A 123 -10.54 16.14 3.47
CA LEU A 123 -10.38 16.54 4.87
C LEU A 123 -11.13 17.85 5.18
N ARG A 124 -11.07 18.84 4.28
CA ARG A 124 -11.87 20.07 4.40
C ARG A 124 -13.38 19.82 4.36
N MET A 125 -13.85 18.85 3.59
CA MET A 125 -15.26 18.46 3.55
C MET A 125 -15.71 17.76 4.83
N VAL A 126 -14.84 16.96 5.44
CA VAL A 126 -15.07 16.32 6.75
C VAL A 126 -15.14 17.39 7.85
N GLU A 127 -14.16 18.30 7.90
CA GLU A 127 -14.14 19.42 8.87
C GLU A 127 -15.37 20.34 8.71
N GLY A 128 -15.82 20.56 7.48
CA GLY A 128 -17.03 21.33 7.18
C GLY A 128 -18.35 20.59 7.41
N GLY A 129 -18.32 19.36 7.96
CA GLY A 129 -19.51 18.54 8.25
C GLY A 129 -20.27 18.06 7.01
N LYS A 130 -19.67 18.15 5.81
CA LYS A 130 -20.28 17.74 4.53
C LYS A 130 -19.97 16.29 4.16
N ALA A 131 -18.98 15.69 4.80
CA ALA A 131 -18.57 14.30 4.60
C ALA A 131 -18.47 13.57 5.95
N ASP A 132 -18.78 12.28 5.95
CA ASP A 132 -18.71 11.44 7.14
C ASP A 132 -17.25 11.30 7.63
N PRO A 133 -16.94 11.62 8.89
CA PRO A 133 -15.59 11.52 9.45
C PRO A 133 -15.05 10.08 9.53
N THR A 134 -15.92 9.08 9.46
CA THR A 134 -15.50 7.65 9.45
C THR A 134 -15.34 7.10 8.03
N GLY A 135 -15.79 7.84 7.02
CA GLY A 135 -15.73 7.44 5.62
C GLY A 135 -14.32 7.56 5.04
N THR A 136 -13.93 6.61 4.18
CA THR A 136 -12.66 6.71 3.44
C THR A 136 -12.81 7.59 2.20
N LEU A 137 -11.72 8.22 1.73
CA LEU A 137 -11.68 8.96 0.47
C LEU A 137 -12.26 8.14 -0.70
N HIS A 138 -11.98 6.84 -0.71
CA HIS A 138 -12.50 5.90 -1.68
C HIS A 138 -14.03 5.73 -1.60
N GLN A 139 -14.62 5.75 -0.41
CA GLN A 139 -16.08 5.59 -0.22
C GLN A 139 -16.87 6.82 -0.69
N VAL A 140 -16.25 8.01 -0.66
CA VAL A 140 -16.87 9.24 -1.18
C VAL A 140 -16.68 9.40 -2.69
N THR A 141 -15.55 8.92 -3.23
CA THR A 141 -15.25 9.01 -4.68
C THR A 141 -15.81 7.85 -5.50
N SER A 142 -15.93 6.65 -4.92
CA SER A 142 -16.43 5.44 -5.59
C SER A 142 -17.85 5.59 -6.16
N PRO A 143 -18.83 6.20 -5.46
CA PRO A 143 -20.15 6.44 -6.04
C PRO A 143 -20.11 7.35 -7.26
N ARG A 144 -19.25 8.38 -7.25
CA ARG A 144 -19.05 9.31 -8.36
C ARG A 144 -18.38 8.63 -9.55
N ASN A 145 -17.38 7.79 -9.30
CA ASN A 145 -16.70 7.00 -10.33
C ASN A 145 -17.60 5.89 -10.89
N GLY A 146 -18.43 5.27 -10.05
CA GLY A 146 -19.41 4.26 -10.44
C GLY A 146 -20.53 4.84 -11.33
N ALA A 147 -20.98 6.06 -11.03
CA ALA A 147 -21.98 6.74 -11.85
C ALA A 147 -21.44 7.20 -13.23
N LEU A 148 -20.13 7.41 -13.35
CA LEU A 148 -19.46 7.74 -14.61
C LEU A 148 -18.91 6.49 -15.33
N GLY A 149 -18.79 5.35 -14.63
CA GLY A 149 -18.30 4.07 -15.13
C GLY A 149 -19.29 3.34 -16.04
N GLY A 150 -18.79 2.35 -16.78
CA GLY A 150 -19.60 1.48 -17.65
C GLY A 150 -19.16 1.45 -19.11
N ARG A 151 -19.65 0.46 -19.86
CA ARG A 151 -19.33 0.28 -21.29
C ARG A 151 -20.08 1.30 -22.16
N PRO A 152 -19.45 1.92 -23.17
CA PRO A 152 -20.16 2.69 -24.20
C PRO A 152 -21.23 1.83 -24.89
N ARG A 153 -22.34 2.45 -25.32
CA ARG A 153 -23.33 1.73 -26.15
C ARG A 153 -22.73 1.39 -27.51
N LYS A 154 -23.28 0.38 -28.19
CA LYS A 154 -22.79 -0.04 -29.53
C LYS A 154 -22.86 1.15 -30.49
N GLY A 155 -21.71 1.56 -31.02
CA GLY A 155 -21.59 2.71 -31.93
C GLY A 155 -21.34 4.07 -31.27
N GLU A 156 -21.21 4.12 -29.95
CA GLU A 156 -20.92 5.35 -29.18
C GLU A 156 -19.40 5.47 -28.93
N THR A 157 -18.81 6.64 -29.19
CA THR A 157 -17.40 6.90 -28.82
C THR A 157 -17.28 7.11 -27.29
N ALA A 158 -16.08 6.92 -26.74
CA ALA A 158 -15.85 7.09 -25.30
C ALA A 158 -16.24 8.50 -24.80
N GLU A 159 -16.01 9.53 -25.61
CA GLU A 159 -16.36 10.92 -25.30
C GLU A 159 -17.88 11.15 -25.31
N MET A 160 -18.59 10.60 -26.30
CA MET A 160 -20.06 10.67 -26.37
C MET A 160 -20.71 9.94 -25.19
N ALA A 161 -20.17 8.79 -24.81
CA ALA A 161 -20.64 8.04 -23.64
C ALA A 161 -20.47 8.82 -22.34
N ARG A 162 -19.37 9.55 -22.20
CA ARG A 162 -19.12 10.41 -21.03
C ARG A 162 -20.11 11.57 -20.96
N VAL A 163 -20.32 12.30 -22.07
CA VAL A 163 -21.26 13.42 -22.12
C VAL A 163 -22.70 12.97 -21.85
N ARG A 164 -23.12 11.82 -22.38
CA ARG A 164 -24.45 11.25 -22.08
C ARG A 164 -24.62 10.96 -20.60
N ARG A 165 -23.64 10.31 -19.97
CA ARG A 165 -23.70 9.97 -18.53
C ARG A 165 -23.70 11.21 -17.64
N GLU A 166 -22.92 12.23 -17.99
CA GLU A 166 -22.95 13.51 -17.28
C GLU A 166 -24.35 14.15 -17.33
N ARG A 167 -25.04 14.08 -18.47
CA ARG A 167 -26.44 14.53 -18.60
C ARG A 167 -27.41 13.67 -17.81
N GLU A 168 -27.31 12.34 -17.91
CA GLU A 168 -28.18 11.41 -17.16
C GLU A 168 -28.03 11.57 -15.64
N LEU A 169 -26.80 11.80 -15.16
CA LEU A 169 -26.53 12.16 -13.76
C LEU A 169 -27.19 13.47 -13.37
N HIS A 170 -27.06 14.50 -14.21
CA HIS A 170 -27.67 15.80 -13.96
C HIS A 170 -29.20 15.69 -13.88
N ASP A 171 -29.82 15.00 -14.84
CA ASP A 171 -31.27 14.77 -14.88
C ASP A 171 -31.75 13.97 -13.66
N ALA A 172 -30.99 12.94 -13.25
CA ALA A 172 -31.28 12.16 -12.04
C ALA A 172 -31.19 13.01 -10.76
N THR A 173 -30.22 13.92 -10.66
CA THR A 173 -30.14 14.86 -9.53
C THR A 173 -31.28 15.87 -9.53
N GLN A 174 -31.69 16.37 -10.71
CA GLN A 174 -32.83 17.27 -10.83
C GLN A 174 -34.13 16.58 -10.43
N GLN A 175 -34.37 15.34 -10.88
CA GLN A 175 -35.55 14.56 -10.52
C GLN A 175 -35.66 14.30 -9.01
N ARG A 176 -34.54 14.04 -8.33
CA ARG A 176 -34.50 13.89 -6.86
C ARG A 176 -34.76 15.20 -6.10
N SER A 177 -34.49 16.34 -6.74
CA SER A 177 -34.71 17.66 -6.16
C SER A 177 -36.13 18.22 -6.39
N ILE A 178 -37.00 17.49 -7.11
CA ILE A 178 -38.40 17.90 -7.27
C ILE A 178 -39.11 17.73 -5.93
N PRO A 179 -39.57 18.80 -5.28
CA PRO A 179 -40.38 18.67 -4.08
C PRO A 179 -41.69 17.99 -4.46
N LEU A 180 -41.90 16.75 -3.98
CA LEU A 180 -43.20 16.09 -4.09
C LEU A 180 -44.24 17.03 -3.48
N MET A 181 -45.24 17.41 -4.30
CA MET A 181 -46.17 18.48 -3.98
C MET A 181 -46.80 18.31 -2.59
N ARG A 182 -46.87 19.43 -1.87
CA ARG A 182 -47.59 19.63 -0.60
C ARG A 182 -48.93 18.90 -0.62
N SER A 183 -49.21 18.15 0.44
CA SER A 183 -50.54 17.62 0.72
C SER A 183 -51.56 18.77 0.75
N ILE A 184 -52.41 18.82 -0.27
CA ILE A 184 -53.59 19.69 -0.26
C ILE A 184 -54.64 18.98 0.59
N SER A 185 -54.95 19.54 1.76
CA SER A 185 -56.04 19.06 2.60
C SER A 185 -57.39 19.46 2.02
N GLY A 186 -58.27 18.49 1.78
CA GLY A 186 -59.72 18.67 1.78
C GLY A 186 -60.45 18.26 0.51
N GLY A 187 -61.57 17.56 0.70
CA GLY A 187 -62.70 17.57 -0.24
C GLY A 187 -63.15 16.21 -0.75
N GLU A 188 -64.35 15.80 -0.35
CA GLU A 188 -65.07 14.58 -0.71
C GLU A 188 -65.38 14.39 -2.20
N THR A 189 -65.60 13.11 -2.55
CA THR A 189 -66.35 12.57 -3.70
C THR A 189 -65.88 12.93 -5.12
N SER A 190 -65.35 11.95 -5.85
CA SER A 190 -66.10 11.29 -6.91
C SER A 190 -65.23 10.26 -7.64
N GLU A 191 -65.86 9.13 -7.93
CA GLU A 191 -65.40 7.99 -8.68
C GLU A 191 -64.60 8.36 -9.95
N THR A 192 -63.35 7.93 -10.01
CA THR A 192 -62.66 7.70 -11.28
C THR A 192 -61.91 6.38 -11.15
N GLY A 193 -62.51 5.34 -11.74
CA GLY A 193 -62.02 3.98 -11.67
C GLY A 193 -60.66 3.83 -12.32
N ASN A 194 -59.63 3.54 -11.52
CA ASN A 194 -58.39 2.98 -12.01
C ASN A 194 -58.41 1.46 -11.86
N LEU A 195 -58.93 0.79 -12.89
CA LEU A 195 -58.71 -0.61 -13.17
C LEU A 195 -57.24 -0.80 -13.57
N ASN A 196 -56.38 -1.08 -12.60
CA ASN A 196 -55.26 -1.99 -12.84
C ASN A 196 -54.82 -2.62 -11.51
N ARG A 197 -55.32 -3.83 -11.31
CA ARG A 197 -54.85 -4.78 -10.31
C ARG A 197 -53.39 -5.13 -10.60
N PHE A 198 -52.48 -4.70 -9.73
CA PHE A 198 -51.39 -5.58 -9.30
C PHE A 198 -51.27 -5.49 -7.78
N SER A 199 -51.67 -6.60 -7.16
CA SER A 199 -51.48 -6.92 -5.76
C SER A 199 -49.99 -7.05 -5.46
N LYS A 200 -49.45 -6.12 -4.67
CA LYS A 200 -48.42 -6.40 -3.66
C LYS A 200 -48.54 -5.31 -2.60
N GLN A 201 -49.30 -5.65 -1.56
CA GLN A 201 -49.28 -4.94 -0.29
C GLN A 201 -47.88 -5.04 0.31
N VAL A 202 -47.17 -3.92 0.39
CA VAL A 202 -46.29 -3.65 1.53
C VAL A 202 -46.59 -2.23 1.95
N LEU A 203 -47.51 -2.11 2.90
CA LEU A 203 -47.75 -0.89 3.66
C LEU A 203 -46.51 -0.65 4.53
N VAL A 204 -45.82 0.46 4.27
CA VAL A 204 -44.91 1.07 5.24
C VAL A 204 -45.68 2.22 5.89
N SER A 205 -46.25 1.96 7.06
CA SER A 205 -46.29 2.94 8.15
C SER A 205 -45.53 2.27 9.28
N GLY A 206 -44.34 2.73 9.65
CA GLY A 206 -44.23 3.88 10.54
C GLY A 206 -44.21 3.37 11.98
N VAL A 207 -43.21 3.83 12.74
CA VAL A 207 -42.97 3.66 14.20
C VAL A 207 -41.74 2.79 14.55
N SER A 208 -40.73 3.54 15.00
CA SER A 208 -39.80 3.36 16.12
C SER A 208 -39.36 1.99 16.65
N ASP A 209 -38.05 2.00 16.95
CA ASP A 209 -37.32 1.32 18.03
C ASP A 209 -36.90 -0.16 17.91
N GLU A 210 -35.58 -0.30 18.06
CA GLU A 210 -34.80 -1.41 18.64
C GLU A 210 -34.51 -2.70 17.85
N LYS A 211 -33.19 -2.94 17.71
CA LYS A 211 -32.42 -4.15 17.36
C LYS A 211 -32.09 -4.39 15.87
N PRO A 212 -30.80 -4.48 15.50
CA PRO A 212 -30.40 -5.00 14.20
C PRO A 212 -30.49 -6.53 14.22
N VAL A 213 -31.47 -7.08 13.51
CA VAL A 213 -31.51 -8.52 13.21
C VAL A 213 -30.74 -8.77 11.91
N SER A 214 -29.63 -9.49 12.10
CA SER A 214 -28.90 -10.34 11.15
C SER A 214 -29.57 -10.56 9.79
N GLY A 215 -28.89 -10.14 8.72
CA GLY A 215 -29.16 -10.51 7.34
C GLY A 215 -27.91 -11.10 6.70
N PHE A 216 -27.95 -12.41 6.45
CA PHE A 216 -26.94 -13.23 5.79
C PHE A 216 -26.34 -12.58 4.53
N SER A 217 -25.03 -12.69 4.36
CA SER A 217 -24.35 -12.38 3.09
C SER A 217 -24.56 -13.53 2.11
N LEU A 218 -25.31 -13.26 1.05
CA LEU A 218 -25.41 -14.14 -0.12
C LEU A 218 -24.11 -14.07 -0.90
N GLU A 219 -23.38 -15.17 -0.84
CA GLU A 219 -22.24 -15.53 -1.66
C GLU A 219 -22.69 -15.56 -3.14
N LEU A 220 -22.23 -14.60 -3.93
CA LEU A 220 -22.32 -14.64 -5.39
C LEU A 220 -20.89 -14.72 -5.91
N GLU A 221 -20.52 -15.95 -6.28
CA GLU A 221 -19.34 -16.29 -7.05
C GLU A 221 -19.34 -15.51 -8.37
N GLU A 222 -18.68 -14.36 -8.39
CA GLU A 222 -18.41 -13.65 -9.64
C GLU A 222 -17.08 -14.14 -10.21
N LYS A 223 -17.22 -14.83 -11.35
CA LYS A 223 -16.15 -15.36 -12.20
C LYS A 223 -15.06 -14.31 -12.40
N ARG A 224 -13.85 -14.67 -11.97
CA ARG A 224 -12.63 -13.94 -12.29
C ARG A 224 -12.29 -14.19 -13.76
N ASP A 225 -12.53 -13.20 -14.61
CA ASP A 225 -11.72 -13.01 -15.81
C ASP A 225 -10.41 -12.34 -15.35
N ILE A 226 -9.42 -13.18 -15.06
CA ILE A 226 -8.05 -12.76 -14.78
C ILE A 226 -7.39 -12.50 -16.14
N ASP A 227 -7.30 -11.24 -16.52
CA ASP A 227 -6.29 -10.81 -17.49
C ASP A 227 -4.91 -10.95 -16.84
N ASN A 228 -4.30 -12.10 -17.12
CA ASN A 228 -2.87 -12.34 -16.96
C ASN A 228 -2.10 -11.38 -17.88
N SER A 229 -1.58 -10.28 -17.33
CA SER A 229 -0.24 -9.74 -17.65
C SER A 229 -0.12 -8.32 -17.08
N CYS A 230 0.58 -8.18 -15.94
CA CYS A 230 1.46 -7.05 -15.61
C CYS A 230 2.06 -7.28 -14.21
N SER A 231 2.94 -8.27 -14.11
CA SER A 231 3.96 -8.28 -13.07
C SER A 231 4.98 -7.21 -13.42
N ASN A 232 4.89 -6.03 -12.82
CA ASN A 232 6.07 -5.21 -12.57
C ASN A 232 6.03 -4.74 -11.11
N PRO A 233 7.14 -4.88 -10.39
CA PRO A 233 7.20 -4.67 -8.95
C PRO A 233 6.95 -3.19 -8.65
N ARG A 234 6.03 -2.97 -7.72
CA ARG A 234 5.78 -1.71 -7.05
C ARG A 234 7.08 -1.32 -6.34
N GLU A 235 7.85 -0.41 -6.94
CA GLU A 235 8.94 0.30 -6.25
C GLU A 235 8.33 0.98 -5.02
N THR A 236 8.67 0.44 -3.86
CA THR A 236 8.51 1.09 -2.56
C THR A 236 9.42 2.31 -2.50
N PRO A 237 9.08 3.35 -1.71
CA PRO A 237 9.88 4.55 -1.58
C PRO A 237 11.32 4.19 -1.14
N GLU A 238 12.29 4.83 -1.80
CA GLU A 238 13.72 4.70 -1.55
C GLU A 238 14.04 5.17 -0.12
N THR A 239 14.12 4.22 0.80
CA THR A 239 15.11 4.26 1.89
C THR A 239 16.26 3.39 1.43
N GLU A 240 17.39 4.02 1.11
CA GLU A 240 18.66 3.38 0.78
C GLU A 240 19.16 2.58 2.00
N THR A 241 18.70 1.34 2.15
CA THR A 241 19.45 0.33 2.90
C THR A 241 20.29 -0.44 1.89
N ALA A 242 21.61 -0.38 2.08
CA ALA A 242 22.57 -1.12 1.27
C ALA A 242 22.15 -2.60 1.20
N LYS A 243 21.78 -3.08 0.01
CA LYS A 243 21.45 -4.49 -0.19
C LYS A 243 22.72 -5.30 0.06
N THR A 244 22.75 -6.03 1.16
CA THR A 244 23.84 -6.96 1.46
C THR A 244 23.95 -7.98 0.34
N PRO A 245 25.17 -8.28 -0.17
CA PRO A 245 25.36 -9.35 -1.14
C PRO A 245 24.95 -10.67 -0.49
N VAL A 246 23.87 -11.27 -1.00
CA VAL A 246 23.36 -12.55 -0.50
C VAL A 246 24.28 -13.67 -1.02
N ASP A 247 24.83 -14.45 -0.10
CA ASP A 247 25.63 -15.62 -0.44
C ASP A 247 24.76 -16.68 -1.19
N PRO A 248 25.19 -17.17 -2.36
CA PRO A 248 24.40 -18.11 -3.15
C PRO A 248 24.23 -19.49 -2.49
N GLU A 249 25.14 -19.92 -1.62
CA GLU A 249 25.06 -21.23 -0.95
C GLU A 249 23.95 -21.24 0.11
N THR A 250 23.92 -20.21 0.96
CA THR A 250 22.86 -20.00 1.95
C THR A 250 21.49 -19.84 1.32
N LEU A 251 21.37 -19.11 0.21
CA LEU A 251 20.12 -18.98 -0.55
C LEU A 251 19.63 -20.33 -1.07
N ASN A 252 20.51 -21.13 -1.68
CA ASN A 252 20.14 -22.42 -2.26
C ASN A 252 19.76 -23.45 -1.18
N SER A 253 20.44 -23.46 -0.03
CA SER A 253 20.08 -24.28 1.12
C SER A 253 18.70 -23.93 1.66
N LEU A 254 18.44 -22.62 1.86
CA LEU A 254 17.15 -22.12 2.35
C LEU A 254 15.99 -22.47 1.40
N VAL A 255 16.19 -22.29 0.09
CA VAL A 255 15.16 -22.60 -0.92
C VAL A 255 14.82 -24.09 -0.95
N ARG A 256 15.82 -24.98 -0.89
CA ARG A 256 15.60 -26.44 -0.88
C ARG A 256 14.77 -26.88 0.33
N GLU A 257 15.07 -26.32 1.50
CA GLU A 257 14.33 -26.65 2.73
C GLU A 257 12.92 -26.05 2.75
N ILE A 258 12.71 -24.86 2.20
CA ILE A 258 11.36 -24.30 2.07
C ILE A 258 10.51 -25.15 1.13
N ILE A 259 11.08 -25.60 0.01
CA ILE A 259 10.40 -26.50 -0.93
C ILE A 259 10.04 -27.84 -0.26
N SER A 260 10.94 -28.40 0.56
CA SER A 260 10.66 -29.66 1.27
C SER A 260 9.56 -29.53 2.33
N ILE A 261 9.47 -28.38 3.02
CA ILE A 261 8.44 -28.10 4.03
C ILE A 261 7.09 -27.82 3.39
N THR A 262 7.06 -27.08 2.28
CA THR A 262 5.82 -26.58 1.67
C THR A 262 5.24 -27.51 0.63
N GLY A 263 6.03 -28.45 0.09
CA GLY A 263 5.60 -29.36 -0.98
C GLY A 263 5.35 -28.65 -2.31
N PHE A 264 5.91 -27.45 -2.50
CA PHE A 264 5.75 -26.69 -3.73
C PHE A 264 6.48 -27.35 -4.90
N GLY A 265 5.76 -27.57 -6.00
CA GLY A 265 6.33 -28.06 -7.26
C GLY A 265 7.09 -26.98 -8.05
N GLU A 266 7.61 -27.36 -9.21
CA GLU A 266 8.46 -26.52 -10.08
C GLU A 266 7.84 -25.16 -10.44
N VAL A 267 6.51 -25.07 -10.50
CA VAL A 267 5.76 -23.84 -10.83
C VAL A 267 6.00 -22.71 -9.81
N GLN A 268 6.19 -23.04 -8.53
CA GLN A 268 6.40 -22.05 -7.46
C GLN A 268 7.89 -21.86 -7.10
N GLY A 269 8.78 -22.71 -7.61
CA GLY A 269 10.22 -22.67 -7.34
C GLY A 269 10.87 -21.30 -7.58
N PRO A 270 10.64 -20.64 -8.73
CA PRO A 270 11.18 -19.30 -8.99
C PRO A 270 10.70 -18.24 -7.98
N TYR A 271 9.47 -18.38 -7.49
CA TYR A 271 8.89 -17.45 -6.54
C TYR A 271 9.47 -17.65 -5.13
N VAL A 272 9.71 -18.90 -4.72
CA VAL A 272 10.43 -19.23 -3.48
C VAL A 272 11.84 -18.62 -3.51
N VAL A 273 12.58 -18.77 -4.61
CA VAL A 273 13.91 -18.15 -4.78
C VAL A 273 13.85 -16.63 -4.63
N SER A 274 12.85 -15.99 -5.24
CA SER A 274 12.71 -14.53 -5.19
C SER A 274 12.41 -14.01 -3.78
N MET A 275 11.56 -14.69 -3.03
CA MET A 275 11.18 -14.30 -1.66
C MET A 275 12.32 -14.58 -0.68
N SER A 276 12.96 -15.75 -0.77
CA SER A 276 14.13 -16.07 0.05
C SER A 276 15.28 -15.10 -0.17
N ARG A 277 15.54 -14.72 -1.44
CA ARG A 277 16.56 -13.70 -1.75
C ARG A 277 16.20 -12.34 -1.15
N ARG A 278 14.93 -11.95 -1.24
CA ARG A 278 14.46 -10.69 -0.67
C ARG A 278 14.69 -10.66 0.84
N TRP A 279 14.27 -11.70 1.55
CA TRP A 279 14.45 -11.80 2.99
C TRP A 279 15.92 -11.79 3.42
N LEU A 280 16.78 -12.53 2.72
CA LEU A 280 18.22 -12.52 3.00
C LEU A 280 18.84 -11.15 2.70
N SER A 281 18.38 -10.44 1.65
CA SER A 281 18.85 -9.08 1.32
C SER A 281 18.36 -8.01 2.28
N GLU A 282 17.29 -8.28 3.02
CA GLU A 282 16.77 -7.45 4.11
C GLU A 282 17.53 -7.74 5.44
N GLY A 283 18.49 -8.66 5.43
CA GLY A 283 19.37 -8.97 6.57
C GLY A 283 18.85 -10.06 7.50
N TYR A 284 17.81 -10.80 7.10
CA TYR A 284 17.19 -11.80 7.96
C TYR A 284 18.00 -13.09 8.08
N ASP A 285 17.97 -13.70 9.27
CA ASP A 285 18.63 -14.97 9.54
C ASP A 285 17.89 -16.14 8.86
N PRO A 286 18.57 -16.97 8.04
CA PRO A 286 17.98 -18.15 7.42
C PRO A 286 17.42 -19.17 8.41
N ALA A 287 17.91 -19.26 9.65
CA ALA A 287 17.35 -20.16 10.66
C ALA A 287 15.92 -19.77 11.05
N ILE A 288 15.70 -18.48 11.29
CA ILE A 288 14.41 -17.95 11.75
C ILE A 288 13.35 -18.03 10.65
N ILE A 289 13.72 -17.71 9.41
CA ILE A 289 12.83 -17.84 8.25
C ILE A 289 12.27 -19.28 8.15
N ARG A 290 13.12 -20.28 8.38
CA ARG A 290 12.71 -21.70 8.33
C ARG A 290 11.73 -22.06 9.42
N GLU A 291 11.94 -21.59 10.65
CA GLU A 291 11.06 -21.86 11.78
C GLU A 291 9.68 -21.23 11.59
N LEU A 292 9.62 -19.98 11.12
CA LEU A 292 8.36 -19.29 10.85
C LEU A 292 7.55 -19.98 9.75
N ILE A 293 8.21 -20.40 8.67
CA ILE A 293 7.56 -21.15 7.59
C ILE A 293 7.07 -22.53 8.07
N ARG A 294 7.87 -23.24 8.88
CA ARG A 294 7.49 -24.54 9.46
C ARG A 294 6.28 -24.40 10.39
N LYS A 295 6.29 -23.39 11.27
CA LYS A 295 5.18 -23.10 12.19
C LYS A 295 3.90 -22.82 11.41
N ARG A 296 3.96 -21.92 10.41
CA ARG A 296 2.81 -21.59 9.57
C ARG A 296 2.32 -22.78 8.75
N ALA A 297 3.22 -23.61 8.23
CA ALA A 297 2.85 -24.82 7.48
C ALA A 297 2.14 -25.84 8.40
N SER A 298 2.61 -26.01 9.64
CA SER A 298 1.95 -26.85 10.66
C SER A 298 0.56 -26.30 11.03
N ASP A 299 0.43 -24.99 11.19
CA ASP A 299 -0.86 -24.34 11.48
C ASP A 299 -1.86 -24.54 10.34
N MET A 300 -1.42 -24.45 9.08
CA MET A 300 -2.27 -24.72 7.92
C MET A 300 -2.65 -26.20 7.83
N ALA A 301 -1.70 -27.10 8.11
CA ALA A 301 -1.95 -28.54 8.12
C ALA A 301 -2.97 -28.95 9.19
N SER A 302 -2.92 -28.35 10.39
CA SER A 302 -3.91 -28.59 11.45
C SER A 302 -5.32 -28.10 11.10
N ARG A 303 -5.44 -27.16 10.15
CA ARG A 303 -6.72 -26.68 9.59
C ARG A 303 -7.17 -27.46 8.35
N GLY A 304 -6.39 -28.45 7.91
CA GLY A 304 -6.64 -29.20 6.68
C GLY A 304 -6.38 -28.41 5.39
N GLU A 305 -5.73 -27.25 5.49
CA GLU A 305 -5.43 -26.38 4.35
C GLU A 305 -4.05 -26.73 3.77
N LYS A 306 -3.97 -26.84 2.44
CA LYS A 306 -2.69 -26.93 1.73
C LYS A 306 -2.28 -25.56 1.22
N PRO A 307 -1.01 -25.14 1.39
CA PRO A 307 -0.54 -23.88 0.84
C PRO A 307 -0.62 -23.92 -0.70
N GLY A 308 -1.39 -23.00 -1.29
CA GLY A 308 -1.55 -22.90 -2.75
C GLY A 308 -0.45 -22.08 -3.45
N HIS A 309 0.20 -21.18 -2.72
CA HIS A 309 1.29 -20.33 -3.23
C HIS A 309 2.16 -19.80 -2.08
N MET A 310 3.39 -19.40 -2.38
CA MET A 310 4.35 -18.89 -1.38
C MET A 310 3.86 -17.62 -0.65
N GLY A 311 2.96 -16.83 -1.28
CA GLY A 311 2.35 -15.65 -0.66
C GLY A 311 1.57 -15.93 0.65
N ALA A 312 1.16 -17.17 0.92
CA ALA A 312 0.47 -17.55 2.16
C ALA A 312 1.39 -17.52 3.40
N PHE A 313 2.70 -17.55 3.19
CA PHE A 313 3.72 -17.48 4.23
C PHE A 313 4.27 -16.08 4.44
N LYS A 314 4.11 -15.19 3.46
CA LYS A 314 4.69 -13.83 3.48
C LYS A 314 4.28 -13.05 4.73
N GLY A 315 2.98 -13.01 5.04
CA GLY A 315 2.48 -12.30 6.23
C GLY A 315 3.02 -12.90 7.52
N ALA A 316 3.04 -14.23 7.64
CA ALA A 316 3.53 -14.90 8.84
C ALA A 316 5.03 -14.69 9.08
N VAL A 317 5.83 -14.63 8.01
CA VAL A 317 7.26 -14.30 8.11
C VAL A 317 7.42 -12.82 8.48
N GLU A 318 6.78 -11.89 7.77
CA GLU A 318 6.88 -10.45 8.06
C GLU A 318 6.38 -10.09 9.47
N ASP A 319 5.31 -10.72 9.96
CA ASP A 319 4.76 -10.49 11.31
C ASP A 319 5.65 -11.10 12.39
N GLY A 320 6.13 -12.34 12.19
CA GLY A 320 7.07 -12.98 13.12
C GLY A 320 8.39 -12.22 13.24
N MET A 321 8.83 -11.54 12.18
CA MET A 321 10.00 -10.67 12.22
C MET A 321 9.73 -9.35 12.96
N ARG A 322 8.55 -8.73 12.80
CA ARG A 322 8.18 -7.54 13.61
C ARG A 322 8.15 -7.87 15.10
N ASP A 323 7.66 -9.05 15.46
CA ASP A 323 7.65 -9.50 16.85
C ASP A 323 9.08 -9.70 17.38
N GLN A 324 10.00 -10.21 16.55
CA GLN A 324 11.40 -10.37 16.93
C GLN A 324 12.14 -9.03 17.06
N ASP A 325 11.95 -8.11 16.13
CA ASP A 325 12.51 -6.75 16.20
C ASP A 325 11.96 -6.02 17.43
N ALA A 326 10.68 -6.21 17.77
CA ALA A 326 10.08 -5.67 18.98
C ALA A 326 10.66 -6.31 20.26
N LEU A 327 10.97 -7.62 20.25
CA LEU A 327 11.62 -8.30 21.37
C LEU A 327 13.08 -7.85 21.56
N LEU A 328 13.82 -7.66 20.46
CA LEU A 328 15.19 -7.12 20.50
C LEU A 328 15.19 -5.67 20.97
N ALA A 329 14.28 -4.83 20.47
CA ALA A 329 14.10 -3.46 20.93
C ALA A 329 13.67 -3.37 22.41
N ALA A 330 12.82 -4.30 22.87
CA ALA A 330 12.44 -4.39 24.28
C ALA A 330 13.61 -4.85 25.17
N SER A 331 14.46 -5.77 24.68
CA SER A 331 15.68 -6.21 25.36
C SER A 331 16.74 -5.10 25.42
N GLU A 332 16.88 -4.32 24.35
CA GLU A 332 17.77 -3.14 24.32
C GLU A 332 17.26 -2.03 25.23
N ALA A 333 15.94 -1.78 25.25
CA ALA A 333 15.32 -0.83 26.17
C ALA A 333 15.45 -1.25 27.65
N ALA A 334 15.45 -2.54 27.95
CA ALA A 334 15.67 -3.06 29.29
C ALA A 334 17.12 -2.84 29.81
N THR A 335 18.08 -2.62 28.91
CA THR A 335 19.50 -2.50 29.27
C THR A 335 19.95 -1.05 29.51
N GLY A 336 19.09 -0.05 29.25
CA GLY A 336 19.48 1.38 29.25
C GLY A 336 18.57 2.35 30.02
N GLY A 337 17.61 1.87 30.81
CA GLY A 337 16.75 2.75 31.63
C GLY A 337 17.42 3.14 32.96
N PRO A 338 17.21 4.37 33.48
CA PRO A 338 17.55 4.68 34.88
C PRO A 338 16.82 3.69 35.79
N GLU A 339 17.52 3.09 36.76
CA GLU A 339 16.93 2.15 37.72
C GLU A 339 15.66 2.77 38.34
N LEU A 340 14.51 2.24 37.95
CA LEU A 340 13.24 2.63 38.54
C LEU A 340 13.31 2.33 40.05
N PRO A 341 12.91 3.25 40.93
CA PRO A 341 12.85 3.02 42.36
C PRO A 341 12.16 1.68 42.69
N GLU A 342 12.69 0.93 43.64
CA GLU A 342 12.27 -0.47 43.92
C GLU A 342 10.75 -0.63 44.13
N HIS A 343 10.09 0.37 44.71
CA HIS A 343 8.65 0.38 44.92
C HIS A 343 7.83 0.50 43.62
N ILE A 344 8.33 1.23 42.61
CA ILE A 344 7.68 1.35 41.29
C ILE A 344 7.84 0.04 40.52
N ARG A 345 9.01 -0.60 40.62
CA ARG A 345 9.25 -1.91 40.01
C ARG A 345 8.34 -2.98 40.63
N ALA A 346 8.26 -3.04 41.95
CA ALA A 346 7.37 -3.97 42.66
C ALA A 346 5.88 -3.71 42.34
N ALA A 347 5.48 -2.45 42.14
CA ALA A 347 4.12 -2.09 41.74
C ALA A 347 3.78 -2.55 40.32
N ASP A 348 4.71 -2.35 39.37
CA ASP A 348 4.53 -2.74 37.97
C ASP A 348 4.50 -4.27 37.83
N GLU A 349 5.37 -5.01 38.53
CA GLU A 349 5.34 -6.48 38.58
C GLU A 349 4.02 -7.02 39.17
N ALA A 350 3.53 -6.40 40.26
CA ALA A 350 2.25 -6.74 40.86
C ALA A 350 1.06 -6.44 39.93
N TYR A 351 1.15 -5.36 39.15
CA TYR A 351 0.14 -5.02 38.13
C TYR A 351 0.15 -6.00 36.96
N ASP A 352 1.31 -6.41 36.47
CA ASP A 352 1.40 -7.34 35.34
C ASP A 352 0.84 -8.72 35.70
N LEU A 353 1.11 -9.19 36.93
CA LEU A 353 0.48 -10.38 37.50
C LEU A 353 -1.04 -10.21 37.65
N ALA A 354 -1.48 -9.04 38.11
CA ALA A 354 -2.90 -8.72 38.25
C ALA A 354 -3.63 -8.68 36.89
N ALA A 355 -3.04 -8.09 35.87
CA ALA A 355 -3.58 -8.00 34.52
C ALA A 355 -3.70 -9.39 33.88
N CYS A 356 -2.68 -10.25 34.03
CA CYS A 356 -2.71 -11.61 33.52
C CYS A 356 -3.80 -12.46 34.19
N GLU A 357 -3.90 -12.42 35.53
CA GLU A 357 -4.86 -13.23 36.28
C GLU A 357 -6.29 -12.73 36.12
N SER A 358 -6.49 -11.41 36.05
CA SER A 358 -7.81 -10.83 35.80
C SER A 358 -8.33 -11.15 34.39
N ALA A 359 -7.45 -11.21 33.38
CA ALA A 359 -7.79 -11.66 32.03
C ALA A 359 -8.12 -13.16 31.96
N LYS A 360 -7.53 -14.00 32.82
CA LYS A 360 -7.94 -15.41 32.98
C LYS A 360 -9.30 -15.50 33.68
N LEU A 361 -9.46 -14.81 34.81
CA LEU A 361 -10.71 -14.80 35.58
C LEU A 361 -11.89 -14.27 34.75
N SER A 362 -11.67 -13.27 33.89
CA SER A 362 -12.68 -12.73 32.98
C SER A 362 -13.11 -13.72 31.90
N ARG A 363 -12.21 -14.59 31.42
CA ARG A 363 -12.53 -15.67 30.49
C ARG A 363 -13.33 -16.77 31.18
N ASP A 364 -12.96 -17.13 32.40
CA ASP A 364 -13.61 -18.20 33.16
C ASP A 364 -15.01 -17.81 33.69
N CYS A 365 -15.22 -16.52 34.01
CA CYS A 365 -16.48 -16.03 34.57
C CYS A 365 -17.47 -15.49 33.54
N GLY A 366 -17.08 -15.40 32.26
CA GLY A 366 -17.96 -15.00 31.14
C GLY A 366 -18.50 -13.57 31.18
N GLY A 367 -18.03 -12.72 32.11
CA GLY A 367 -18.51 -11.35 32.25
C GLY A 367 -17.79 -10.52 33.31
N TRP A 368 -17.67 -9.21 33.04
CA TRP A 368 -16.96 -8.22 33.87
C TRP A 368 -17.51 -8.13 35.31
N GLY A 369 -18.84 -8.16 35.47
CA GLY A 369 -19.47 -8.05 36.80
C GLY A 369 -19.21 -9.25 37.72
N ALA A 370 -19.07 -10.46 37.16
CA ALA A 370 -18.75 -11.66 37.91
C ALA A 370 -17.26 -11.70 38.28
N MET A 371 -16.39 -11.25 37.37
CA MET A 371 -14.96 -11.09 37.59
C MET A 371 -14.69 -10.09 38.72
N LYS A 372 -15.32 -8.91 38.72
CA LYS A 372 -15.16 -7.89 39.77
C LYS A 372 -15.57 -8.38 41.17
N LYS A 373 -16.53 -9.28 41.28
CA LYS A 373 -16.95 -9.89 42.56
C LYS A 373 -15.94 -10.92 43.08
N ARG A 374 -15.29 -11.68 42.19
CA ARG A 374 -14.33 -12.74 42.55
C ARG A 374 -12.87 -12.26 42.63
N TRP A 375 -12.60 -11.09 42.05
CA TRP A 375 -11.27 -10.50 42.01
C TRP A 375 -10.64 -10.29 43.39
N PRO A 376 -11.34 -9.74 44.42
CA PRO A 376 -10.72 -9.49 45.72
C PRO A 376 -10.24 -10.77 46.41
N ASP A 377 -10.97 -11.88 46.27
CA ASP A 377 -10.58 -13.16 46.84
C ASP A 377 -9.36 -13.73 46.10
N ARG A 378 -9.35 -13.65 44.77
CA ARG A 378 -8.22 -14.08 43.93
C ARG A 378 -6.96 -13.23 44.16
N ALA A 379 -7.12 -11.93 44.37
CA ALA A 379 -6.02 -11.02 44.67
C ALA A 379 -5.39 -11.34 46.03
N ARG A 380 -6.19 -11.69 47.05
CA ARG A 380 -5.68 -12.14 48.36
C ARG A 380 -4.88 -13.45 48.26
N GLU A 381 -5.33 -14.40 47.45
CA GLU A 381 -4.58 -15.66 47.20
C GLU A 381 -3.20 -15.42 46.59
N LEU A 382 -3.07 -14.37 45.78
CA LEU A 382 -1.85 -14.02 45.07
C LEU A 382 -0.96 -13.02 45.84
N GLY A 383 -1.38 -12.61 47.05
CA GLY A 383 -0.68 -11.59 47.84
C GLY A 383 -0.72 -10.18 47.23
N LEU A 384 -1.70 -9.91 46.36
CA LEU A 384 -1.88 -8.63 45.70
C LEU A 384 -2.85 -7.72 46.48
N PRO A 385 -2.78 -6.38 46.31
CA PRO A 385 -3.73 -5.46 46.93
C PRO A 385 -5.17 -5.71 46.45
N ALA A 386 -5.98 -6.35 47.30
CA ALA A 386 -7.33 -6.81 46.94
C ALA A 386 -8.37 -5.68 46.77
N GLU A 387 -8.09 -4.50 47.33
CA GLU A 387 -8.97 -3.33 47.30
C GLU A 387 -8.61 -2.34 46.19
N CYS A 388 -7.54 -2.62 45.44
CA CYS A 388 -7.10 -1.75 44.34
C CYS A 388 -7.84 -2.07 43.05
N GLU A 389 -8.16 -1.01 42.30
CA GLU A 389 -8.61 -1.18 40.92
C GLU A 389 -7.47 -1.80 40.08
N ILE A 390 -7.84 -2.59 39.08
CA ILE A 390 -6.88 -3.27 38.19
C ILE A 390 -6.34 -2.26 37.16
N THR A 391 -5.69 -1.22 37.66
CA THR A 391 -5.07 -0.15 36.88
C THR A 391 -3.65 0.07 37.39
N ARG A 392 -2.76 0.45 36.47
CA ARG A 392 -1.33 0.62 36.78
C ARG A 392 -1.10 1.71 37.83
N GLU A 393 -1.93 2.76 37.82
CA GLU A 393 -1.86 3.87 38.77
C GLU A 393 -2.30 3.46 40.19
N ALA A 394 -3.35 2.65 40.32
CA ALA A 394 -3.82 2.18 41.63
C ALA A 394 -2.80 1.24 42.29
N TYR A 395 -2.14 0.38 41.50
CA TYR A 395 -1.07 -0.48 41.99
C TYR A 395 0.18 0.32 42.39
N ARG A 396 0.56 1.35 41.62
CA ARG A 396 1.65 2.26 42.01
C ARG A 396 1.35 3.00 43.32
N ALA A 397 0.13 3.52 43.48
CA ALA A 397 -0.30 4.19 44.71
C ALA A 397 -0.41 3.25 45.93
N ALA A 398 -0.59 1.94 45.73
CA ALA A 398 -0.64 0.95 46.81
C ALA A 398 0.75 0.54 47.32
N TYR A 399 1.77 0.70 46.48
CA TYR A 399 3.16 0.36 46.78
C TYR A 399 4.02 1.61 47.09
N GLU A 400 3.45 2.82 47.04
CA GLU A 400 4.11 4.04 47.51
C GLU A 400 4.46 3.95 49.01
N PRO A 401 5.70 4.30 49.39
CA PRO A 401 6.21 4.11 50.75
C PRO A 401 5.49 4.97 51.81
N ASP A 402 4.88 6.10 51.43
CA ASP A 402 4.25 7.03 52.37
C ASP A 402 2.84 6.62 52.83
N ARG A 403 2.28 5.53 52.30
CA ARG A 403 0.94 5.03 52.69
C ARG A 403 0.96 3.93 53.76
N ARG A 404 2.14 3.47 54.18
CA ARG A 404 2.30 2.43 55.22
C ARG A 404 2.42 2.98 56.65
N VAL A 405 2.27 4.29 56.84
CA VAL A 405 2.19 4.92 58.17
C VAL A 405 0.92 5.78 58.24
N ALA A 406 -0.20 5.13 58.55
CA ALA A 406 -1.38 5.73 59.18
C ALA A 406 -2.12 4.66 59.98
#